data_AF-A0A4V3JPJ0-F1
#
_entry.id   AF-A0A4V3JPJ0-F1
#
_cell.length_a   1.000
_cell.length_b   1.000
_cell.length_c   1.000
_cell.angle_alpha   90.00
_cell.angle_beta   90.00
_cell.angle_gamma   90.00
#
_symmetry.space_group_name_H-M   'P 1'
#
loop_
_entity.id
_entity.type
_entity.pdbx_description
1 polymer ?
#
loop_
_entity_poly.entity_id
_entity_poly.type
_entity_poly.pdbx_seq_one_letter_code
_entity_poly.pdbx_strand_id
1 'polypeptide(L)'
;MPSSGGQEGHNLTGVYDPNAIYFPNEEELNASLAMEEGLDAQKLLTPESLQKTTADFTELNKYVFLSPAEMDEEALAWKNGTSLPQRTLSLNEQEVRYQEKKNLMNDFYAKALEDIPKLSPIQLSHLRGNSFLGIFAHSYLKDYFVSLPESEKQIIDTNLHWLVSLRKAAIDEAVRRGK
;
A
#
# COMPACT_ATOMS: atom_id res chain seq x y z
N MET A 1 27.12 -25.18 -43.67
CA MET A 1 27.79 -24.14 -42.86
C MET A 1 26.95 -22.86 -42.95
N PRO A 2 26.76 -22.14 -41.83
CA PRO A 2 25.57 -22.34 -41.01
C PRO A 2 24.53 -21.21 -41.13
N SER A 3 23.33 -21.58 -40.69
CA SER A 3 22.14 -20.76 -40.47
C SER A 3 22.45 -19.65 -39.46
N SER A 4 22.30 -18.37 -39.87
CA SER A 4 22.31 -17.24 -38.93
C SER A 4 20.95 -17.12 -38.27
N GLY A 5 20.83 -17.70 -37.08
CA GLY A 5 19.74 -17.42 -36.16
C GLY A 5 19.87 -15.97 -35.66
N GLY A 6 18.88 -15.14 -36.00
CA GLY A 6 18.60 -13.92 -35.27
C GLY A 6 17.64 -14.28 -34.13
N GLN A 7 18.19 -14.60 -32.96
CA GLN A 7 17.41 -14.55 -31.73
C GLN A 7 17.11 -13.09 -31.44
N GLU A 8 15.84 -12.72 -31.56
CA GLU A 8 15.26 -11.56 -30.89
C GLU A 8 15.36 -11.79 -29.37
N GLY A 9 16.52 -11.42 -28.81
CA GLY A 9 16.72 -11.34 -27.38
C GLY A 9 16.41 -9.93 -26.93
N HIS A 10 15.24 -9.74 -26.33
CA HIS A 10 14.90 -8.56 -25.54
C HIS A 10 15.90 -8.40 -24.37
N ASN A 11 17.03 -7.73 -24.61
CA ASN A 11 17.94 -7.30 -23.56
C ASN A 11 17.50 -5.91 -23.06
N LEU A 12 16.49 -5.89 -22.19
CA LEU A 12 16.23 -4.75 -21.31
C LEU A 12 17.15 -4.85 -20.08
N THR A 13 18.46 -4.74 -20.27
CA THR A 13 19.34 -4.31 -19.19
C THR A 13 19.22 -2.79 -19.12
N GLY A 14 18.19 -2.30 -18.46
CA GLY A 14 18.02 -0.89 -18.16
C GLY A 14 19.25 -0.40 -17.40
N VAL A 15 20.05 0.43 -18.06
CA VAL A 15 21.20 1.08 -17.44
C VAL A 15 20.68 1.92 -16.28
N TYR A 16 21.18 1.66 -15.08
CA TYR A 16 20.89 2.48 -13.91
C TYR A 16 21.34 3.91 -14.19
N ASP A 17 20.39 4.83 -14.29
CA ASP A 17 20.65 6.26 -14.47
C ASP A 17 20.18 7.02 -13.21
N PRO A 18 21.11 7.44 -12.33
CA PRO A 18 20.76 8.21 -11.14
C PRO A 18 20.26 9.62 -11.46
N ASN A 19 20.38 10.08 -12.72
CA ASN A 19 19.85 11.36 -13.18
C ASN A 19 18.48 11.24 -13.85
N ALA A 20 17.90 10.03 -13.89
CA ALA A 20 16.57 9.84 -14.45
C ALA A 20 15.54 10.67 -13.65
N ILE A 21 14.60 11.28 -14.35
CA ILE A 21 13.59 12.17 -13.77
C ILE A 21 12.76 11.53 -12.65
N TYR A 22 12.57 10.21 -12.73
CA TYR A 22 11.83 9.43 -11.75
C TYR A 22 12.71 8.78 -10.67
N PHE A 23 14.02 9.01 -10.70
CA PHE A 23 14.93 8.52 -9.67
C PHE A 23 14.59 9.17 -8.31
N PRO A 24 14.66 8.44 -7.19
CA PRO A 24 14.43 9.01 -5.86
C PRO A 24 15.41 10.16 -5.60
N ASN A 25 14.90 11.30 -5.12
CA ASN A 25 15.75 12.39 -4.68
C ASN A 25 16.30 12.13 -3.27
N GLU A 26 17.21 12.99 -2.81
CA GLU A 26 17.84 12.85 -1.48
C GLU A 26 16.82 12.88 -0.33
N GLU A 27 15.77 13.69 -0.43
CA GLU A 27 14.71 13.73 0.59
C GLU A 27 13.95 12.40 0.67
N GLU A 28 13.60 11.82 -0.48
CA GLU A 28 12.96 10.50 -0.59
C GLU A 28 13.84 9.40 0.02
N LEU A 29 15.14 9.41 -0.30
CA LEU A 29 16.11 8.45 0.22
C LEU A 29 16.27 8.59 1.74
N ASN A 30 16.48 9.81 2.25
CA ASN A 30 16.64 10.05 3.67
C ASN A 30 15.37 9.68 4.46
N ALA A 31 14.19 9.96 3.92
CA ALA A 31 12.93 9.55 4.54
C ALA A 31 12.79 8.03 4.57
N SER A 32 13.21 7.32 3.52
CA SER A 32 13.18 5.86 3.47
C SER A 32 14.13 5.21 4.47
N LEU A 33 15.34 5.77 4.64
CA LEU A 33 16.30 5.34 5.65
C LEU A 33 15.78 5.57 7.07
N ALA A 34 15.22 6.76 7.35
CA ALA A 34 14.64 7.06 8.65
C ALA A 34 13.45 6.15 8.99
N MET A 35 12.63 5.80 7.99
CA MET A 35 11.56 4.83 8.15
C MET A 35 12.11 3.44 8.47
N GLU A 36 13.11 2.98 7.71
CA GLU A 36 13.75 1.68 7.91
C GLU A 36 14.37 1.55 9.30
N GLU A 37 15.18 2.54 9.72
CA GLU A 37 15.78 2.59 11.06
C GLU A 37 14.72 2.58 12.16
N GLY A 38 13.62 3.33 11.97
CA GLY A 38 12.51 3.37 12.92
C GLY A 38 11.78 2.03 13.05
N LEU A 39 11.61 1.31 11.95
CA LEU A 39 10.98 -0.02 11.95
C LEU A 39 11.92 -1.09 12.53
N ASP A 40 13.21 -1.02 12.21
CA ASP A 40 14.23 -1.93 12.74
C ASP A 40 14.42 -1.76 14.25
N ALA A 41 14.47 -0.53 14.75
CA ALA A 41 14.54 -0.23 16.19
C ALA A 41 13.37 -0.84 16.98
N GLN A 42 12.21 -0.99 16.33
CA GLN A 42 11.01 -1.63 16.89
C GLN A 42 10.92 -3.14 16.60
N LYS A 43 11.93 -3.71 15.93
CA LYS A 43 12.00 -5.11 15.49
C LYS A 43 10.85 -5.52 14.56
N LEU A 44 10.32 -4.56 13.80
CA LEU A 44 9.20 -4.77 12.87
C LEU A 44 9.64 -5.27 11.50
N LEU A 45 10.94 -5.25 11.18
CA LEU A 45 11.51 -5.77 9.93
C LEU A 45 12.03 -7.22 10.04
N THR A 46 11.77 -7.90 11.16
CA THR A 46 12.08 -9.33 11.28
C THR A 46 11.09 -10.16 10.46
N PRO A 47 11.48 -11.32 9.90
CA PRO A 47 10.57 -12.19 9.15
C PRO A 47 9.31 -12.56 9.93
N GLU A 48 9.44 -12.81 11.24
CA GLU A 48 8.33 -13.14 12.12
C GLU A 48 7.37 -11.95 12.29
N SER A 49 7.88 -10.74 12.50
CA SER A 49 7.06 -9.54 12.60
C SER A 49 6.34 -9.23 11.29
N LEU A 50 7.01 -9.34 10.14
CA LEU A 50 6.41 -9.10 8.83
C LEU A 50 5.32 -10.12 8.53
N GLN A 51 5.57 -11.40 8.79
CA GLN A 51 4.56 -12.45 8.66
C GLN A 51 3.35 -12.21 9.58
N LYS A 52 3.60 -11.79 10.84
CA LYS A 52 2.54 -11.45 11.79
C LYS A 52 1.73 -10.25 11.31
N THR A 53 2.36 -9.19 10.82
CA THR A 53 1.66 -8.01 10.27
C THR A 53 0.72 -8.40 9.13
N THR A 54 1.17 -9.27 8.23
CA THR A 54 0.34 -9.76 7.12
C THR A 54 -0.82 -10.63 7.62
N ALA A 55 -0.59 -11.50 8.60
CA ALA A 55 -1.64 -12.32 9.20
C ALA A 55 -2.68 -11.47 9.97
N ASP A 56 -2.22 -10.50 10.75
CA ASP A 56 -3.07 -9.55 11.49
C ASP A 56 -3.93 -8.73 10.52
N PHE A 57 -3.38 -8.31 9.37
CA PHE A 57 -4.14 -7.60 8.34
C PHE A 57 -5.34 -8.42 7.84
N THR A 58 -5.13 -9.69 7.50
CA THR A 58 -6.22 -10.59 7.07
C THR A 58 -7.21 -10.83 8.19
N GLU A 59 -6.74 -11.01 9.42
CA GLU A 59 -7.61 -11.30 10.55
C GLU A 59 -8.55 -10.12 10.87
N LEU A 60 -8.02 -8.90 10.86
CA LEU A 60 -8.81 -7.68 11.08
C LEU A 60 -9.92 -7.48 10.05
N ASN A 61 -9.74 -7.94 8.80
CA ASN A 61 -10.75 -7.80 7.77
C ASN A 61 -12.00 -8.67 8.00
N LYS A 62 -11.87 -9.74 8.80
CA LYS A 62 -12.96 -10.68 9.09
C LYS A 62 -13.93 -10.16 10.16
N TYR A 63 -13.50 -9.24 11.02
CA TYR A 63 -14.30 -8.83 12.17
C TYR A 63 -15.35 -7.77 11.82
N VAL A 64 -16.49 -7.84 12.49
CA VAL A 64 -17.58 -6.85 12.37
C VAL A 64 -17.33 -5.70 13.33
N PHE A 65 -17.54 -4.46 12.88
CA PHE A 65 -17.66 -3.33 13.80
C PHE A 65 -19.02 -3.42 14.47
N LEU A 66 -19.04 -3.65 15.78
CA LEU A 66 -20.26 -3.66 16.56
C LEU A 66 -20.84 -2.25 16.64
N SER A 67 -22.16 -2.13 16.49
CA SER A 67 -22.89 -0.92 16.83
C SER A 67 -22.84 -0.66 18.35
N PRO A 68 -23.06 0.58 18.81
CA PRO A 68 -23.09 0.87 20.24
C PRO A 68 -24.04 -0.04 21.05
N ALA A 69 -25.20 -0.38 20.48
CA ALA A 69 -26.15 -1.30 21.11
C ALA A 69 -25.60 -2.73 21.21
N GLU A 70 -24.95 -3.25 20.17
CA GLU A 70 -24.30 -4.56 20.18
C GLU A 70 -23.11 -4.60 21.16
N MET A 71 -22.39 -3.48 21.32
CA MET A 71 -21.34 -3.34 22.33
C MET A 71 -21.90 -3.36 23.76
N ASP A 72 -23.03 -2.71 24.01
CA ASP A 72 -23.71 -2.71 25.30
C ASP A 72 -24.24 -4.12 25.66
N GLU A 73 -24.80 -4.84 24.68
CA GLU A 73 -25.22 -6.23 24.83
C GLU A 73 -24.04 -7.15 25.15
N GLU A 74 -22.92 -6.99 24.44
CA GLU A 74 -21.68 -7.70 24.73
C GLU A 74 -21.21 -7.40 26.17
N ALA A 75 -21.11 -6.13 26.55
CA ALA A 75 -20.70 -5.72 27.89
C ALA A 75 -21.59 -6.30 29.01
N LEU A 76 -22.91 -6.36 28.78
CA LEU A 76 -23.86 -7.00 29.70
C LEU A 76 -23.65 -8.51 29.77
N ALA A 77 -23.39 -9.17 28.63
CA ALA A 77 -23.13 -10.60 28.58
C ALA A 77 -21.83 -10.96 29.33
N TRP A 78 -20.77 -10.17 29.15
CA TRP A 78 -19.52 -10.27 29.92
C TRP A 78 -19.76 -10.07 31.43
N LYS A 79 -20.53 -9.05 31.82
CA LYS A 79 -20.90 -8.80 33.22
C LYS A 79 -21.63 -9.99 33.85
N ASN A 80 -22.43 -10.70 33.06
CA ASN A 80 -23.19 -11.88 33.48
C ASN A 80 -22.41 -13.20 33.32
N GLY A 81 -21.10 -13.13 33.02
CA GLY A 81 -20.22 -14.29 32.89
C GLY A 81 -20.47 -15.16 31.67
N THR A 82 -21.16 -14.64 30.65
CA THR A 82 -21.51 -15.36 29.42
C THR A 82 -20.90 -14.62 28.23
N SER A 83 -19.69 -14.98 27.80
CA SER A 83 -19.09 -14.37 26.62
C SER A 83 -19.89 -14.72 25.35
N LEU A 84 -20.29 -13.72 24.57
CA LEU A 84 -20.87 -13.96 23.25
C LEU A 84 -19.77 -14.39 22.27
N PRO A 85 -20.05 -15.33 21.34
CA PRO A 85 -19.10 -15.66 20.29
C PRO A 85 -18.86 -14.43 19.42
N GLN A 86 -17.58 -14.16 19.12
CA GLN A 86 -17.21 -13.06 18.24
C GLN A 86 -17.85 -13.24 16.86
N ARG A 87 -18.62 -12.25 16.42
CA ARG A 87 -19.21 -12.26 15.08
C ARG A 87 -18.13 -11.94 14.05
N THR A 88 -17.89 -12.89 13.14
CA THR A 88 -17.10 -12.67 11.92
C THR A 88 -18.02 -12.49 10.72
N LEU A 89 -17.59 -11.73 9.73
CA LEU A 89 -18.26 -11.63 8.44
C LEU A 89 -18.28 -12.98 7.73
N SER A 90 -19.40 -13.29 7.08
CA SER A 90 -19.48 -14.34 6.07
C SER A 90 -18.62 -13.99 4.84
N LEU A 91 -18.30 -15.00 4.02
CA LEU A 91 -17.51 -14.79 2.79
C LEU A 91 -18.13 -13.74 1.86
N ASN A 92 -19.46 -13.72 1.73
CA ASN A 92 -20.16 -12.74 0.90
C ASN A 92 -20.06 -11.33 1.49
N GLU A 93 -20.22 -11.16 2.80
CA GLU A 93 -20.06 -9.85 3.45
C GLU A 93 -18.61 -9.35 3.39
N GLN A 94 -17.62 -10.25 3.47
CA GLN A 94 -16.20 -9.91 3.28
C GLN A 94 -15.95 -9.40 1.85
N GLU A 95 -16.48 -10.07 0.83
CA GLU A 95 -16.30 -9.63 -0.55
C GLU A 95 -16.95 -8.27 -0.80
N VAL A 96 -18.17 -8.03 -0.29
CA VAL A 96 -18.81 -6.71 -0.35
C VAL A 96 -17.91 -5.64 0.29
N ARG A 97 -17.39 -5.91 1.49
CA ARG A 97 -16.46 -5.00 2.17
C ARG A 97 -15.19 -4.74 1.35
N TYR A 98 -14.60 -5.75 0.70
CA TYR A 98 -13.43 -5.55 -0.13
C TYR A 98 -13.73 -4.69 -1.36
N GLN A 99 -14.90 -4.86 -1.98
CA GLN A 99 -15.33 -3.99 -3.08
C GLN A 99 -15.56 -2.55 -2.63
N GLU A 100 -16.21 -2.34 -1.49
CA GLU A 100 -16.38 -1.01 -0.91
C GLU A 100 -15.04 -0.33 -0.60
N LYS A 101 -14.08 -1.06 -0.02
CA LYS A 101 -12.71 -0.57 0.22
C LYS A 101 -12.03 -0.16 -1.08
N LYS A 102 -12.13 -0.97 -2.14
CA LYS A 102 -11.58 -0.64 -3.45
C LYS A 102 -12.22 0.61 -4.05
N ASN A 103 -13.54 0.75 -3.97
CA ASN A 103 -14.24 1.92 -4.48
C ASN A 103 -13.83 3.19 -3.74
N LEU A 104 -13.82 3.16 -2.40
CA LEU A 104 -13.39 4.30 -1.58
C LEU A 104 -11.94 4.71 -1.87
N MET A 105 -11.06 3.73 -2.00
CA MET A 105 -9.66 3.96 -2.36
C MET A 105 -9.52 4.57 -3.76
N ASN A 106 -10.23 4.04 -4.75
CA ASN A 106 -10.20 4.55 -6.12
C ASN A 106 -10.73 5.98 -6.19
N ASP A 107 -11.85 6.28 -5.53
CA ASP A 107 -12.42 7.63 -5.48
C ASP A 107 -11.45 8.62 -4.82
N PHE A 108 -10.84 8.20 -3.69
CA PHE A 108 -9.84 9.02 -3.00
C PHE A 108 -8.64 9.34 -3.89
N TYR A 109 -8.04 8.34 -4.52
CA TYR A 109 -6.84 8.54 -5.34
C TYR A 109 -7.13 9.21 -6.68
N ALA A 110 -8.28 8.95 -7.31
CA ALA A 110 -8.72 9.66 -8.50
C ALA A 110 -8.85 11.17 -8.22
N LYS A 111 -9.49 11.53 -7.11
CA LYS A 111 -9.59 12.92 -6.68
C LYS A 111 -8.21 13.53 -6.36
N ALA A 112 -7.35 12.77 -5.68
CA ALA A 112 -5.99 13.23 -5.38
C ALA A 112 -5.20 13.55 -6.66
N LEU A 113 -5.32 12.74 -7.72
CA LEU A 113 -4.71 13.04 -9.03
C LEU A 113 -5.28 14.31 -9.67
N GLU A 114 -6.61 14.48 -9.64
CA GLU A 114 -7.27 15.68 -10.20
C GLU A 114 -6.82 16.98 -9.50
N ASP A 115 -6.46 16.89 -8.22
CA ASP A 115 -6.04 18.04 -7.42
C ASP A 115 -4.55 18.39 -7.60
N ILE A 116 -3.73 17.53 -8.20
CA ILE A 116 -2.28 17.75 -8.41
C ILE A 116 -1.95 19.13 -9.01
N PRO A 117 -2.60 19.58 -10.10
CA PRO A 117 -2.33 20.89 -10.68
C PRO A 117 -2.62 22.07 -9.74
N LYS A 118 -3.43 21.86 -8.70
CA LYS A 118 -3.84 22.87 -7.71
C LYS A 118 -2.92 22.89 -6.49
N LEU A 119 -2.10 21.85 -6.30
CA LEU A 119 -1.21 21.74 -5.15
C LEU A 119 -0.09 22.79 -5.20
N SER A 120 0.29 23.33 -4.05
CA SER A 120 1.49 24.14 -3.88
C SER A 120 2.77 23.29 -4.08
N PRO A 121 3.95 23.91 -4.30
CA PRO A 121 5.18 23.15 -4.46
C PRO A 121 5.56 22.27 -3.26
N ILE A 122 5.25 22.72 -2.03
CA ILE A 122 5.50 21.93 -0.82
C ILE A 122 4.57 20.72 -0.79
N GLN A 123 3.29 20.90 -1.12
CA GLN A 123 2.32 19.81 -1.20
C GLN A 123 2.69 18.79 -2.29
N LEU A 124 3.22 19.22 -3.43
CA LEU A 124 3.75 18.32 -4.46
C LEU A 124 4.95 17.52 -3.96
N SER A 125 5.88 18.15 -3.23
CA SER A 125 7.02 17.43 -2.64
C SER A 125 6.56 16.39 -1.63
N HIS A 126 5.64 16.75 -0.74
CA HIS A 126 5.05 15.81 0.22
C HIS A 126 4.31 14.67 -0.48
N LEU A 127 3.54 14.93 -1.54
CA LEU A 127 2.84 13.90 -2.29
C LEU A 127 3.83 12.93 -2.95
N ARG A 128 4.89 13.45 -3.58
CA ARG A 128 5.99 12.65 -4.16
C ARG A 128 6.64 11.78 -3.08
N GLY A 129 7.06 12.38 -1.97
CA GLY A 129 7.74 11.68 -0.87
C GLY A 129 6.87 10.62 -0.21
N ASN A 130 5.62 10.93 0.13
CA ASN A 130 4.70 9.97 0.75
C ASN A 130 4.34 8.83 -0.20
N SER A 131 4.15 9.13 -1.48
CA SER A 131 3.89 8.08 -2.48
C SER A 131 5.10 7.17 -2.64
N PHE A 132 6.32 7.73 -2.63
CA PHE A 132 7.56 6.96 -2.64
C PHE A 132 7.71 6.08 -1.39
N LEU A 133 7.46 6.60 -0.20
CA LEU A 133 7.50 5.81 1.03
C LEU A 133 6.53 4.63 1.00
N GLY A 134 5.32 4.81 0.45
CA GLY A 134 4.37 3.71 0.26
C GLY A 134 4.87 2.64 -0.71
N ILE A 135 5.49 3.05 -1.83
CA ILE A 135 6.12 2.14 -2.80
C ILE A 135 7.30 1.39 -2.14
N PHE A 136 8.11 2.10 -1.35
CA PHE A 136 9.23 1.53 -0.61
C PHE A 136 8.76 0.52 0.44
N ALA A 137 7.72 0.85 1.22
CA ALA A 137 7.12 -0.05 2.20
C ALA A 137 6.58 -1.35 1.56
N HIS A 138 5.97 -1.24 0.37
CA HIS A 138 5.52 -2.41 -0.39
C HIS A 138 6.67 -3.38 -0.68
N SER A 139 7.89 -2.88 -0.90
CA SER A 139 9.05 -3.74 -1.20
C SER A 139 9.45 -4.67 -0.05
N TYR A 140 9.23 -4.26 1.21
CA TYR A 140 9.45 -5.09 2.41
C TYR A 140 8.40 -6.18 2.57
N LEU A 141 7.16 -5.89 2.18
CA LEU A 141 6.01 -6.74 2.48
C LEU A 141 5.65 -7.70 1.32
N LYS A 142 6.12 -7.42 0.10
CA LYS A 142 5.70 -8.14 -1.12
C LYS A 142 5.80 -9.66 -1.01
N ASP A 143 6.87 -10.17 -0.40
CA ASP A 143 7.13 -11.61 -0.31
C ASP A 143 6.20 -12.28 0.72
N TYR A 144 5.67 -11.51 1.66
CA TYR A 144 4.75 -11.98 2.71
C TYR A 144 3.30 -12.00 2.21
N PHE A 145 2.97 -11.26 1.15
CA PHE A 145 1.61 -11.24 0.59
C PHE A 145 1.16 -12.57 -0.03
N VAL A 146 2.06 -13.53 -0.27
CA VAL A 146 1.75 -14.82 -0.91
C VAL A 146 0.60 -15.57 -0.23
N SER A 147 0.49 -15.48 1.10
CA SER A 147 -0.54 -16.16 1.89
C SER A 147 -1.86 -15.39 2.01
N LEU A 148 -1.92 -14.16 1.47
CA LEU A 148 -3.14 -13.35 1.54
C LEU A 148 -4.25 -13.89 0.61
N PRO A 149 -5.52 -13.71 0.99
CA PRO A 149 -6.66 -13.86 0.08
C PRO A 149 -6.48 -13.03 -1.19
N GLU A 150 -7.00 -13.53 -2.31
CA GLU A 150 -6.87 -12.85 -3.60
C GLU A 150 -7.47 -11.44 -3.61
N SER A 151 -8.64 -11.25 -2.98
CA SER A 151 -9.27 -9.92 -2.86
C SER A 151 -8.40 -8.93 -2.08
N GLU A 152 -7.63 -9.39 -1.09
CA GLU A 152 -6.69 -8.57 -0.33
C GLU A 152 -5.44 -8.21 -1.14
N LYS A 153 -4.89 -9.17 -1.89
CA LYS A 153 -3.79 -8.92 -2.83
C LYS A 153 -4.17 -7.84 -3.84
N GLN A 154 -5.36 -7.96 -4.44
CA GLN A 154 -5.87 -6.97 -5.38
C GLN A 154 -5.98 -5.56 -4.78
N ILE A 155 -6.40 -5.43 -3.51
CA ILE A 155 -6.43 -4.13 -2.82
C ILE A 155 -5.02 -3.55 -2.73
N ILE A 156 -4.05 -4.36 -2.30
CA ILE A 156 -2.66 -3.95 -2.14
C ILE A 156 -2.04 -3.55 -3.49
N ASP A 157 -2.24 -4.37 -4.52
CA ASP A 157 -1.72 -4.11 -5.87
C ASP A 157 -2.35 -2.85 -6.48
N THR A 158 -3.65 -2.65 -6.28
CA THR A 158 -4.34 -1.44 -6.74
C THR A 158 -3.80 -0.20 -6.01
N ASN A 159 -3.58 -0.30 -4.70
CA ASN A 159 -2.95 0.76 -3.92
C ASN A 159 -1.54 1.08 -4.44
N LEU A 160 -0.72 0.07 -4.73
CA LEU A 160 0.61 0.27 -5.32
C LEU A 160 0.53 1.03 -6.66
N HIS A 161 -0.37 0.63 -7.56
CA HIS A 161 -0.55 1.31 -8.83
C HIS A 161 -0.94 2.79 -8.66
N TRP A 162 -1.80 3.10 -7.69
CA TRP A 162 -2.16 4.48 -7.36
C TRP A 162 -0.97 5.28 -6.83
N LEU A 163 -0.18 4.72 -5.92
CA LEU A 163 1.01 5.39 -5.38
C LEU A 163 2.04 5.68 -6.49
N VAL A 164 2.27 4.73 -7.40
CA VAL A 164 3.14 4.95 -8.57
C VAL A 164 2.59 6.08 -9.45
N SER A 165 1.28 6.07 -9.71
CA SER A 165 0.63 7.08 -10.55
C SER A 165 0.70 8.49 -9.93
N LEU A 166 0.42 8.60 -8.62
CA LEU A 166 0.54 9.86 -7.88
C LEU A 166 1.97 10.37 -7.87
N ARG A 167 2.95 9.50 -7.59
CA ARG A 167 4.36 9.89 -7.60
C ARG A 167 4.77 10.42 -8.97
N LYS A 168 4.41 9.70 -10.04
CA LYS A 168 4.69 10.12 -11.42
C LYS A 168 4.05 11.48 -11.71
N ALA A 169 2.77 11.63 -11.45
CA ALA A 169 2.04 12.87 -11.73
C ALA A 169 2.58 14.07 -10.91
N ALA A 170 3.00 13.84 -9.66
CA ALA A 170 3.61 14.88 -8.84
C ALA A 170 4.96 15.34 -9.42
N ILE A 171 5.79 14.41 -9.89
CA ILE A 171 7.06 14.70 -10.56
C ILE A 171 6.82 15.45 -11.87
N ASP A 172 5.92 14.96 -12.72
CA ASP A 172 5.60 15.58 -14.01
C ASP A 172 5.09 17.02 -13.82
N GLU A 173 4.24 17.26 -12.81
CA GLU A 173 3.73 18.60 -12.50
C GLU A 173 4.82 19.52 -11.95
N ALA A 174 5.74 19.02 -11.12
CA ALA A 174 6.89 19.80 -10.66
C ALA A 174 7.77 20.24 -11.84
N VAL A 175 8.07 19.30 -12.75
CA VAL A 175 8.86 19.54 -13.97
C VAL A 175 8.18 20.54 -14.89
N ARG A 176 6.86 20.42 -15.08
CA ARG A 176 6.06 21.39 -15.86
C ARG A 176 6.18 22.81 -15.31
N ARG A 177 6.37 22.96 -14.00
CA ARG A 177 6.56 24.25 -13.32
C ARG A 177 8.01 24.74 -13.31
N GLY A 178 8.94 24.02 -13.96
CA GLY A 178 10.35 24.36 -14.02
C GLY A 178 11.13 24.00 -12.75
N LYS A 179 10.68 22.97 -12.02
CA LYS A 179 11.38 22.41 -10.85
C LYS A 179 11.97 21.04 -11.16
#